data_AF-A0A174WY48-F1
#
_entry.id   AF-A0A174WY48-F1
#
_cell.length_a   1.000
_cell.length_b   1.000
_cell.length_c   1.000
_cell.angle_alpha   90.00
_cell.angle_beta   90.00
_cell.angle_gamma   90.00
#
_symmetry.space_group_name_H-M   'P 1'
#
loop_
_entity.id
_entity.type
_entity.pdbx_description
1 polymer ?
#
loop_
_entity_poly.entity_id
_entity_poly.type
_entity_poly.pdbx_seq_one_letter_code
_entity_poly.pdbx_strand_id
1 'polypeptide(L)'
;MGNWNETQEKKKETKEKDKARKDKLAVFFFNLAQVSFTILVLGLLITLTKEELYNNYFLMLLSLFGIVLTILFARIGNNILK
;
A
#
# COMPACT_ATOMS: atom_id res chain seq x y z
N MET A 1 12.94 4.99 43.30
CA MET A 1 11.99 5.64 42.36
C MET A 1 12.62 5.98 41.00
N GLY A 2 13.94 6.21 40.89
CA GLY A 2 14.60 6.56 39.61
C GLY A 2 14.49 5.54 38.46
N ASN A 3 14.75 4.24 38.71
CA ASN A 3 14.67 3.21 37.67
C ASN A 3 13.29 3.05 37.02
N TRP A 4 12.21 3.39 37.74
CA TRP A 4 10.85 3.20 37.23
C TRP A 4 10.49 4.30 36.22
N ASN A 5 10.88 5.55 36.47
CA ASN A 5 10.71 6.66 35.52
C ASN A 5 11.54 6.46 34.26
N GLU A 6 12.81 6.07 34.40
CA GLU A 6 13.70 5.83 33.26
C GLU A 6 13.21 4.68 32.35
N THR A 7 12.56 3.68 32.96
CA THR A 7 11.95 2.56 32.21
C THR A 7 10.67 2.99 31.49
N GLN A 8 9.88 3.91 32.05
CA GLN A 8 8.68 4.45 31.40
C GLN A 8 9.04 5.40 30.25
N GLU A 9 10.09 6.20 30.41
CA GLU A 9 10.61 7.07 29.34
C GLU A 9 11.16 6.26 28.17
N LYS A 10 11.98 5.22 28.43
CA LYS A 10 12.46 4.31 27.39
C LYS A 10 11.32 3.57 26.67
N LYS A 11 10.22 3.23 27.38
CA LYS A 11 9.00 2.66 26.79
C LYS A 11 8.19 3.65 25.95
N LYS A 12 8.16 4.95 26.32
CA LYS A 12 7.52 5.99 25.51
C LYS A 12 8.32 6.27 24.24
N GLU A 13 9.64 6.39 24.36
CA GLU A 13 10.52 6.69 23.23
C GLU A 13 10.53 5.55 22.19
N THR A 14 10.48 4.29 22.64
CA THR A 14 10.34 3.13 21.74
C THR A 14 8.97 3.07 21.07
N LYS A 15 7.88 3.42 21.77
CA LYS A 15 6.54 3.54 21.18
C LYS A 15 6.44 4.66 20.14
N GLU A 16 7.08 5.80 20.36
CA GLU A 16 7.13 6.89 19.39
C GLU A 16 7.96 6.54 18.16
N LYS A 17 9.11 5.88 18.35
CA LYS A 17 9.91 5.34 17.23
C LYS A 17 9.13 4.28 16.44
N ASP A 18 8.39 3.40 17.10
CA ASP A 18 7.53 2.43 16.41
C ASP A 18 6.39 3.10 15.64
N LYS A 19 5.78 4.13 16.21
CA LYS A 19 4.73 4.90 15.54
C LYS A 19 5.29 5.64 14.31
N ALA A 20 6.45 6.27 14.43
CA ALA A 20 7.13 6.92 13.31
C ALA A 20 7.54 5.92 12.20
N ARG A 21 7.91 4.68 12.57
CA ARG A 21 8.16 3.61 11.60
C ARG A 21 6.88 3.17 10.88
N LYS A 22 5.78 2.99 11.63
CA LYS A 22 4.46 2.68 11.07
C LYS A 22 3.96 3.77 10.11
N ASP A 23 4.11 5.03 10.47
CA ASP A 23 3.72 6.16 9.60
C ASP A 23 4.55 6.21 8.31
N LYS A 24 5.87 6.01 8.40
CA LYS A 24 6.73 5.92 7.20
C LYS A 24 6.34 4.75 6.30
N LEU A 25 6.04 3.59 6.88
CA LEU A 25 5.55 2.42 6.15
C LEU A 25 4.19 2.69 5.50
N ALA A 26 3.27 3.31 6.22
CA ALA A 26 1.96 3.69 5.69
C ALA A 26 2.07 4.66 4.51
N VAL A 27 2.92 5.69 4.62
CA VAL A 27 3.21 6.63 3.52
C VAL A 27 3.86 5.93 2.33
N PHE A 28 4.80 4.99 2.58
CA PHE A 28 5.40 4.19 1.50
C PHE A 28 4.35 3.34 0.76
N PHE A 29 3.51 2.61 1.48
CA PHE A 29 2.44 1.80 0.89
C PHE A 29 1.39 2.66 0.19
N PHE A 30 1.09 3.85 0.70
CA PHE A 30 0.18 4.81 0.07
C PHE A 30 0.74 5.32 -1.26
N ASN A 31 2.00 5.76 -1.29
CA ASN A 31 2.67 6.18 -2.52
C ASN A 31 2.74 5.03 -3.53
N LEU A 32 3.03 3.81 -3.07
CA LEU A 32 3.04 2.62 -3.91
C LEU A 32 1.65 2.35 -4.49
N ALA A 33 0.59 2.41 -3.68
CA ALA A 33 -0.79 2.24 -4.14
C ALA A 33 -1.17 3.30 -5.18
N GLN A 34 -0.79 4.57 -4.98
CA GLN A 34 -1.05 5.64 -5.93
C GLN A 34 -0.34 5.40 -7.27
N VAL A 35 0.92 4.96 -7.26
CA VAL A 35 1.67 4.61 -8.47
C VAL A 35 1.07 3.39 -9.17
N SER A 36 0.77 2.32 -8.43
CA SER A 36 0.15 1.11 -8.98
C SER A 36 -1.22 1.40 -9.60
N PHE A 37 -2.05 2.23 -8.95
CA PHE A 37 -3.33 2.64 -9.48
C PHE A 37 -3.17 3.45 -10.78
N THR A 38 -2.22 4.38 -10.82
CA THR A 38 -1.95 5.19 -12.02
C THR A 38 -1.56 4.30 -13.21
N ILE A 39 -0.66 3.34 -12.99
CA ILE A 39 -0.22 2.40 -14.03
C ILE A 39 -1.40 1.52 -14.49
N LEU A 40 -2.22 1.04 -13.56
CA LEU A 40 -3.42 0.25 -13.88
C LEU A 40 -4.40 1.01 -14.75
N VAL A 41 -4.71 2.26 -14.41
CA VAL A 41 -5.64 3.10 -15.18
C VAL A 41 -5.08 3.40 -16.57
N LEU A 42 -3.79 3.74 -16.68
CA LEU A 42 -3.14 3.95 -17.97
C LEU A 42 -3.14 2.68 -18.83
N GLY A 43 -2.84 1.53 -18.22
CA GLY A 43 -2.90 0.23 -18.89
C GLY A 43 -4.30 -0.08 -19.43
N LEU A 44 -5.34 0.11 -18.61
CA LEU A 44 -6.73 -0.06 -19.02
C LEU A 44 -7.12 0.85 -20.19
N LEU A 45 -6.74 2.13 -20.17
CA LEU A 45 -7.01 3.06 -21.26
C LEU A 45 -6.34 2.61 -22.58
N ILE A 46 -5.10 2.12 -22.51
CA ILE A 46 -4.39 1.60 -23.69
C ILE A 46 -5.06 0.33 -24.21
N THR A 47 -5.44 -0.60 -23.31
CA THR A 47 -6.13 -1.84 -23.70
C THR A 47 -7.50 -1.58 -24.33
N LEU A 48 -8.25 -0.56 -23.87
CA LEU A 48 -9.55 -0.20 -24.42
C LEU A 48 -9.46 0.48 -25.80
N THR A 49 -8.38 1.17 -26.10
CA THR A 49 -8.19 1.87 -27.39
C THR A 49 -7.65 0.98 -28.51
N LYS A 50 -7.28 -0.26 -28.20
CA LYS A 50 -6.67 -1.22 -29.13
C LYS A 50 -7.50 -2.51 -29.15
N GLU A 51 -8.31 -2.71 -30.19
CA GLU A 51 -9.19 -3.89 -30.31
C GLU A 51 -8.44 -5.24 -30.21
N GLU A 52 -7.21 -5.31 -30.73
CA GLU A 52 -6.37 -6.52 -30.62
C GLU A 52 -5.98 -6.85 -29.17
N LEU A 53 -5.81 -5.83 -28.31
CA LEU A 53 -5.51 -6.02 -26.89
C LEU A 53 -6.78 -6.28 -26.09
N TYR A 54 -7.92 -5.71 -26.48
CA TYR A 54 -9.20 -5.89 -25.81
C TYR A 54 -9.71 -7.33 -25.86
N ASN A 55 -9.60 -7.99 -27.01
CA ASN A 55 -9.99 -9.40 -27.16
C ASN A 55 -9.01 -10.40 -26.52
N ASN A 56 -7.92 -9.92 -25.94
CA ASN A 56 -6.94 -10.76 -25.29
C ASN A 56 -7.37 -11.11 -23.86
N TYR A 57 -7.93 -12.32 -23.70
CA TYR A 57 -8.32 -12.88 -22.41
C TYR A 57 -7.22 -12.82 -21.35
N PHE A 58 -5.95 -12.95 -21.74
CA PHE A 58 -4.82 -12.87 -20.81
C PHE A 58 -4.68 -11.46 -20.21
N LEU A 59 -4.88 -10.40 -21.00
CA LEU A 59 -4.79 -9.02 -20.51
C LEU A 59 -5.98 -8.65 -19.62
N MET A 60 -7.17 -9.14 -19.95
CA MET A 60 -8.35 -8.99 -19.11
C MET A 60 -8.15 -9.66 -17.74
N LEU A 61 -7.59 -10.88 -17.71
CA LEU A 61 -7.25 -11.59 -16.47
C LEU A 61 -6.18 -10.84 -15.66
N LEU A 62 -5.14 -10.32 -16.32
CA LEU A 62 -4.08 -9.55 -15.65
C LEU A 62 -4.62 -8.26 -15.02
N SER A 63 -5.57 -7.60 -15.69
CA SER A 63 -6.24 -6.40 -15.16
C SER A 63 -7.06 -6.72 -13.91
N LEU A 64 -7.84 -7.80 -13.92
CA LEU A 64 -8.57 -8.28 -12.74
C LEU A 64 -7.62 -8.62 -11.58
N PHE A 65 -6.49 -9.27 -11.86
CA PHE A 65 -5.48 -9.58 -10.86
C PHE A 65 -4.88 -8.30 -10.24
N GLY A 66 -4.65 -7.27 -11.05
CA GLY A 66 -4.21 -5.95 -10.59
C GLY A 66 -5.20 -5.24 -9.65
N ILE A 67 -6.51 -5.37 -9.91
CA ILE A 67 -7.55 -4.85 -9.03
C ILE A 67 -7.50 -5.56 -7.66
N VAL A 68 -7.40 -6.89 -7.66
CA VAL A 68 -7.29 -7.68 -6.42
C VAL A 68 -6.05 -7.30 -5.61
N LEU A 69 -4.90 -7.15 -6.27
CA LEU A 69 -3.65 -6.68 -5.66
C LEU A 69 -3.79 -5.30 -5.01
N THR A 70 -4.48 -4.37 -5.70
CA THR A 70 -4.71 -3.01 -5.18
C THR A 70 -5.57 -3.03 -3.91
N ILE A 71 -6.61 -3.88 -3.88
CA ILE A 71 -7.43 -4.09 -2.67
C ILE A 71 -6.59 -4.67 -1.53
N LEU A 72 -5.69 -5.62 -1.84
CA LEU A 72 -4.78 -6.22 -0.86
C LEU A 72 -3.83 -5.18 -0.26
N PHE A 73 -3.20 -4.34 -1.10
CA PHE A 73 -2.34 -3.25 -0.65
C PHE A 73 -3.09 -2.24 0.21
N ALA A 74 -4.32 -1.87 -0.16
CA ALA A 74 -5.17 -1.00 0.65
C ALA A 74 -5.49 -1.62 2.02
N ARG A 75 -5.78 -2.93 2.06
CA ARG A 75 -6.00 -3.67 3.31
C ARG A 75 -4.76 -3.72 4.20
N ILE A 76 -3.59 -3.96 3.62
CA ILE A 76 -2.31 -3.98 4.34
C ILE A 76 -2.01 -2.59 4.91
N GLY A 77 -2.15 -1.53 4.10
CA GLY A 77 -1.98 -0.15 4.56
C GLY A 77 -2.90 0.19 5.73
N ASN A 78 -4.19 -0.15 5.63
CA ASN A 78 -5.16 0.07 6.69
C ASN A 78 -4.83 -0.74 7.97
N ASN A 79 -4.30 -1.95 7.84
CA ASN A 79 -3.91 -2.78 8.98
C ASN A 79 -2.59 -2.35 9.64
N ILE A 80 -1.72 -1.63 8.92
CA ILE A 80 -0.48 -1.04 9.46
C ILE A 80 -0.78 0.26 10.22
N LEU A 81 -1.75 1.05 9.73
CA LEU A 81 -2.25 2.27 10.36
C LEU A 81 -3.07 2.01 11.63
N LYS A 82 -3.75 0.85 11.71
CA LYS A 82 -4.47 0.40 12.90
C LYS A 82 -3.51 -0.12 14.00
#